data_AF-A0A0M4FN99-F1
#
_entry.id   AF-A0A0M4FN99-F1
#
_cell.length_a   1.000
_cell.length_b   1.000
_cell.length_c   1.000
_cell.angle_alpha   90.00
_cell.angle_beta   90.00
_cell.angle_gamma   90.00
#
_symmetry.space_group_name_H-M   'P 1'
#
loop_
_entity.id
_entity.type
_entity.pdbx_description
1 polymer ?
#
loop_
_entity_poly.entity_id
_entity_poly.type
_entity_poly.pdbx_seq_one_letter_code
_entity_poly.pdbx_strand_id
1 'polypeptide(L)'
;MEMTIEELIKHRIKEKCYFIENTDENYFVISGSYCKEVVNGELYNTLSLFLKEDTNRQWKYVQHTINHDRDNGLEEGSKSKWIHLYDVDKKRVIDVSTLYIDGIKKI
;
A
#
# COMPACT_ATOMS: atom_id res chain seq x y z
N MET A 1 -8.17 -11.78 6.93
CA MET A 1 -8.46 -12.72 5.82
C MET A 1 -7.17 -12.98 5.07
N GLU A 2 -7.02 -14.12 4.43
CA GLU A 2 -5.86 -14.37 3.56
C GLU A 2 -6.18 -13.93 2.13
N MET A 3 -5.28 -13.14 1.52
CA MET A 3 -5.37 -12.80 0.10
C MET A 3 -4.00 -12.95 -0.55
N THR A 4 -3.97 -13.46 -1.78
CA THR A 4 -2.76 -13.43 -2.61
C THR A 4 -2.55 -12.08 -3.25
N ILE A 5 -1.30 -11.74 -3.55
CA ILE A 5 -0.97 -10.56 -4.36
C ILE A 5 -1.65 -10.63 -5.74
N GLU A 6 -1.80 -11.83 -6.31
CA GLU A 6 -2.52 -12.03 -7.56
C GLU A 6 -3.99 -11.60 -7.46
N GLU A 7 -4.70 -11.97 -6.39
CA GLU A 7 -6.08 -11.58 -6.16
C GLU A 7 -6.21 -10.06 -5.98
N LEU A 8 -5.32 -9.45 -5.20
CA LEU A 8 -5.26 -8.00 -5.01
C LEU A 8 -5.07 -7.26 -6.35
N ILE A 9 -4.21 -7.79 -7.23
CA ILE A 9 -3.98 -7.23 -8.57
C ILE A 9 -5.18 -7.46 -9.50
N LYS A 10 -5.81 -8.64 -9.48
CA LYS A 10 -6.97 -8.99 -10.33
C LYS A 10 -8.17 -8.10 -10.06
N HIS A 11 -8.40 -7.76 -8.80
CA HIS A 11 -9.46 -6.83 -8.39
C HIS A 11 -9.06 -5.36 -8.55
N ARG A 12 -7.88 -5.07 -9.13
CA ARG A 12 -7.43 -3.71 -9.27
C ARG A 12 -8.10 -2.95 -10.41
N ILE A 13 -8.45 -1.71 -10.15
CA ILE A 13 -8.63 -0.70 -11.21
C ILE A 13 -7.29 0.02 -11.33
N LYS A 14 -6.69 0.05 -12.53
CA LYS A 14 -5.30 0.53 -12.77
C LYS A 14 -4.98 1.90 -12.16
N GLU A 15 -5.98 2.76 -12.00
CA GLU A 15 -5.82 4.13 -11.50
C GLU A 15 -5.90 4.25 -9.97
N LYS A 16 -6.26 3.18 -9.27
CA LYS A 16 -6.50 3.23 -7.81
C LYS A 16 -5.25 2.88 -7.02
N CYS A 17 -5.10 3.56 -5.87
CA CYS A 17 -4.12 3.24 -4.86
C CYS A 17 -4.73 2.27 -3.84
N TYR A 18 -3.99 1.22 -3.51
CA TYR A 18 -4.39 0.17 -2.57
C TYR A 18 -3.50 0.27 -1.35
N PHE A 19 -4.15 0.25 -0.19
CA PHE A 19 -3.50 0.27 1.10
C PHE A 19 -4.02 -0.94 1.90
N ILE A 20 -3.10 -1.80 2.31
CA ILE A 20 -3.40 -3.04 3.02
C ILE A 20 -2.62 -3.01 4.32
N GLU A 21 -3.31 -3.21 5.43
CA GLU A 21 -2.69 -3.54 6.71
C GLU A 21 -2.72 -5.06 6.87
N ASN A 22 -1.59 -5.64 7.25
CA ASN A 22 -1.51 -7.05 7.59
C ASN A 22 -1.68 -7.28 9.10
N THR A 23 -1.85 -8.53 9.50
CA THR A 23 -2.06 -8.91 10.92
C THR A 23 -0.88 -8.59 11.84
N ASP A 24 0.32 -8.38 11.28
CA ASP A 24 1.52 -7.98 12.03
C ASP A 24 1.68 -6.45 12.13
N GLU A 25 0.61 -5.69 11.84
CA GLU A 25 0.59 -4.22 11.80
C GLU A 25 1.57 -3.60 10.79
N ASN A 26 2.06 -4.38 9.82
CA ASN A 26 2.83 -3.88 8.69
C ASN A 26 1.88 -3.54 7.53
N TYR A 27 2.36 -2.71 6.61
CA TYR A 27 1.56 -2.28 5.46
C TYR A 27 2.09 -2.82 4.15
N PHE A 28 1.18 -3.26 3.28
CA PHE A 28 1.47 -3.48 1.87
C PHE A 28 0.74 -2.43 1.05
N VAL A 29 1.51 -1.63 0.30
CA VAL A 29 0.98 -0.52 -0.48
C VAL A 29 1.16 -0.81 -1.95
N ILE A 30 0.13 -0.56 -2.76
CA ILE A 30 0.18 -0.61 -4.21
C ILE A 30 -0.21 0.76 -4.77
N SER A 31 0.68 1.36 -5.57
CA SER A 31 0.41 2.61 -6.28
C SER A 31 0.83 2.47 -7.74
N GLY A 32 -0.17 2.49 -8.64
CA GLY A 32 0.04 2.26 -10.07
C GLY A 32 0.54 0.84 -10.36
N SER A 33 1.71 0.74 -10.98
CA SER A 33 2.34 -0.55 -11.33
C SER A 33 3.34 -1.06 -10.29
N TYR A 34 3.47 -0.38 -9.14
CA TYR A 34 4.47 -0.66 -8.13
C TYR A 34 3.83 -0.99 -6.78
N CYS A 35 4.56 -1.75 -5.97
CA CYS A 35 4.21 -1.99 -4.59
C CYS A 35 5.41 -1.86 -3.66
N LYS A 36 5.12 -1.76 -2.37
CA LYS A 36 6.12 -1.72 -1.31
C LYS A 36 5.53 -2.32 -0.03
N GLU A 37 6.37 -3.06 0.68
CA GLU A 37 6.13 -3.44 2.07
C GLU A 37 6.70 -2.36 2.98
N VAL A 38 5.87 -1.85 3.88
CA VAL A 38 6.16 -0.71 4.74
C VAL A 38 6.07 -1.19 6.18
N VAL A 39 7.23 -1.36 6.80
CA VAL A 39 7.38 -1.90 8.16
C VAL A 39 7.76 -0.83 9.18
N ASN A 40 8.26 0.33 8.73
CA ASN A 40 8.60 1.49 9.56
C ASN A 40 8.83 2.75 8.68
N GLY A 41 9.20 3.85 9.34
CA GLY A 41 9.56 5.11 8.69
C GLY A 41 8.41 6.10 8.59
N GLU A 42 8.61 7.15 7.81
CA GLU A 42 7.63 8.24 7.67
C GLU A 42 6.32 7.76 7.05
N LEU A 43 6.40 6.99 5.95
CA LEU A 43 5.22 6.43 5.31
C LEU A 43 4.44 5.51 6.26
N TYR A 44 5.12 4.69 7.07
CA TYR A 44 4.48 3.86 8.09
C TYR A 44 3.66 4.72 9.07
N ASN A 45 4.28 5.76 9.64
CA ASN A 45 3.63 6.63 10.60
C ASN A 45 2.39 7.32 10.00
N THR A 46 2.46 7.78 8.75
CA THR A 46 1.31 8.37 8.06
C THR A 46 0.16 7.37 7.89
N LEU A 47 0.47 6.14 7.48
CA LEU A 47 -0.54 5.09 7.31
C LEU A 47 -1.18 4.66 8.64
N SER A 48 -0.37 4.52 9.70
CA SER A 48 -0.88 4.23 11.04
C SER A 48 -1.78 5.34 11.59
N LEU A 49 -1.43 6.61 11.35
CA LEU A 49 -2.28 7.74 11.76
C LEU A 49 -3.61 7.74 11.01
N PHE A 50 -3.59 7.52 9.69
CA PHE A 50 -4.80 7.44 8.88
C PHE A 50 -5.79 6.38 9.38
N LEU A 51 -5.29 5.20 9.77
CA LEU A 51 -6.12 4.14 10.33
C LEU A 51 -6.75 4.52 11.67
N LYS A 52 -6.03 5.26 12.52
CA LYS A 52 -6.52 5.68 13.85
C LYS A 52 -7.60 6.75 13.77
N GLU A 53 -7.54 7.62 12.77
CA GLU A 53 -8.42 8.79 12.68
C GLU A 53 -9.80 8.51 12.06
N ASP A 54 -10.06 7.28 11.58
CA ASP A 54 -11.34 6.78 11.01
C ASP A 54 -12.15 7.81 10.20
N THR A 55 -11.44 8.68 9.46
CA THR A 55 -12.05 9.71 8.64
C THR A 55 -11.46 9.66 7.24
N ASN A 56 -12.31 9.29 6.28
CA ASN A 56 -12.01 9.35 4.84
C ASN A 56 -11.59 10.76 4.36
N ARG A 57 -11.68 11.78 5.23
CA ARG A 57 -11.30 13.17 4.96
C ARG A 57 -9.81 13.36 4.66
N GLN A 58 -8.95 12.39 4.98
CA GLN A 58 -7.50 12.49 4.76
C GLN A 58 -6.94 11.64 3.62
N TRP A 59 -7.78 10.88 2.89
CA TRP A 59 -7.27 9.98 1.86
C TRP A 59 -6.40 10.67 0.80
N LYS A 60 -6.79 11.88 0.35
CA LYS A 60 -5.99 12.63 -0.63
C LYS A 60 -4.58 12.94 -0.13
N TYR A 61 -4.44 13.23 1.16
CA TYR A 61 -3.13 13.47 1.78
C TYR A 61 -2.32 12.17 1.82
N VAL A 62 -2.92 11.07 2.30
CA VAL A 62 -2.27 9.75 2.34
C VAL A 62 -1.83 9.30 0.94
N GLN A 63 -2.71 9.42 -0.05
CA GLN A 63 -2.41 9.08 -1.44
C GLN A 63 -1.27 9.94 -1.99
N HIS A 64 -1.23 11.23 -1.66
CA HIS A 64 -0.14 12.11 -2.04
C HIS A 64 1.19 11.65 -1.42
N THR A 65 1.21 11.34 -0.11
CA THR A 65 2.39 10.82 0.59
C THR A 65 2.87 9.49 0.00
N ILE A 66 1.96 8.56 -0.30
CA ILE A 66 2.28 7.29 -0.96
C ILE A 66 2.95 7.55 -2.32
N ASN A 67 2.38 8.43 -3.14
CA ASN A 67 2.91 8.73 -4.45
C ASN A 67 4.28 9.42 -4.37
N HIS A 68 4.45 10.34 -3.42
CA HIS A 68 5.72 11.02 -3.20
C HIS A 68 6.81 10.04 -2.73
N ASP A 69 6.51 9.16 -1.76
CA ASP A 69 7.43 8.10 -1.32
C ASP A 69 7.79 7.13 -2.46
N ARG A 70 6.82 6.80 -3.32
CA ARG A 70 7.05 6.00 -4.54
C ARG A 70 8.02 6.68 -5.48
N ASP A 71 7.72 7.92 -5.87
CA ASP A 71 8.51 8.61 -6.90
C ASP A 71 9.94 8.83 -6.42
N ASN A 72 10.14 9.21 -5.15
CA ASN A 72 11.47 9.29 -4.53
C ASN A 72 12.15 7.92 -4.37
N GLY A 73 11.37 6.87 -4.12
CA GLY A 73 11.85 5.49 -3.97
C GLY A 73 12.30 4.85 -5.30
N LEU A 74 11.85 5.39 -6.42
CA LEU A 74 12.24 4.96 -7.77
C LEU A 74 13.47 5.71 -8.30
N GLU A 75 13.90 6.79 -7.64
CA GLU A 75 15.13 7.50 -8.01
C GLU A 75 16.39 6.64 -7.75
N GLU A 76 17.38 6.77 -8.65
CA GLU A 76 18.64 6.03 -8.55
C GLU A 76 19.36 6.34 -7.22
N GLY A 77 19.72 5.29 -6.48
CA GLY A 77 20.42 5.40 -5.20
C GLY A 77 19.53 5.43 -3.96
N SER A 78 18.20 5.40 -4.12
CA SER A 78 17.28 5.27 -2.97
C SER A 78 17.40 3.91 -2.28
N LYS A 79 17.46 3.92 -0.94
CA LYS A 79 17.42 2.70 -0.11
C LYS A 79 16.01 2.13 0.03
N SER A 80 14.99 2.93 -0.24
CA SER A 80 13.58 2.56 -0.13
C SER A 80 13.08 2.07 -1.48
N LYS A 81 13.27 0.78 -1.78
CA LYS A 81 12.93 0.24 -3.10
C LYS A 81 11.45 -0.12 -3.19
N TRP A 82 10.73 0.64 -4.01
CA TRP A 82 9.47 0.18 -4.60
C TRP A 82 9.78 -0.88 -5.65
N ILE A 83 8.94 -1.92 -5.69
CA ILE A 83 9.13 -3.07 -6.59
C ILE A 83 8.02 -3.04 -7.63
N HIS A 84 8.37 -3.27 -8.90
CA HIS A 84 7.37 -3.38 -9.94
C HIS A 84 6.55 -4.66 -9.73
N LEU A 85 5.22 -4.58 -9.84
CA LEU A 85 4.30 -5.71 -9.55
C LEU A 85 4.55 -6.95 -10.43
N TYR A 86 5.26 -6.79 -11.55
CA TYR A 86 5.68 -7.91 -12.39
C TYR A 86 6.78 -8.77 -11.74
N ASP A 87 7.60 -8.16 -10.87
CA ASP A 87 8.78 -8.79 -10.25
C ASP A 87 8.47 -9.40 -8.88
N VAL A 88 7.23 -9.24 -8.42
CA VAL A 88 6.77 -9.75 -7.13
C VAL A 88 6.25 -11.18 -7.27
N ASP A 89 6.50 -12.03 -6.28
CA ASP A 89 5.85 -13.33 -6.18
C ASP A 89 4.34 -13.15 -5.97
N LYS A 90 3.57 -13.32 -7.05
CA LYS A 90 2.11 -13.12 -7.05
C LYS A 90 1.37 -14.14 -6.19
N LYS A 91 1.99 -15.29 -5.90
CA LYS A 91 1.41 -16.33 -5.03
C LYS A 91 1.66 -16.07 -3.55
N ARG A 92 2.44 -15.03 -3.19
CA ARG A 92 2.61 -14.61 -1.80
C ARG A 92 1.24 -14.31 -1.19
N VAL A 93 0.97 -14.95 -0.06
CA VAL A 93 -0.21 -14.72 0.78
C VAL A 93 0.08 -13.56 1.73
N ILE A 94 -0.91 -12.69 1.91
CA ILE A 94 -0.91 -11.60 2.88
C ILE A 94 -2.12 -11.83 3.80
N ASP A 95 -1.86 -11.88 5.10
CA ASP A 95 -2.88 -11.89 6.14
C ASP A 95 -3.47 -10.48 6.33
N VAL A 96 -4.50 -10.15 5.58
CA VAL A 96 -5.15 -8.83 5.54
C VAL A 96 -6.03 -8.62 6.77
N SER A 97 -5.68 -7.64 7.61
CA SER A 97 -6.56 -7.11 8.66
C SER A 97 -7.51 -6.05 8.08
N THR A 98 -6.96 -5.12 7.30
CA THR A 98 -7.68 -3.95 6.78
C THR A 98 -7.32 -3.71 5.32
N LEU A 99 -8.33 -3.41 4.48
CA LEU A 99 -8.12 -3.07 3.06
C LEU A 99 -8.82 -1.77 2.68
N TYR A 100 -8.05 -0.83 2.13
CA TYR A 100 -8.56 0.38 1.49
C TYR A 100 -8.28 0.37 -0.01
N ILE A 101 -9.30 0.75 -0.78
CA ILE A 101 -9.19 0.98 -2.23
C ILE A 101 -9.63 2.40 -2.51
N ASP A 102 -8.68 3.26 -2.87
CA ASP A 102 -8.93 4.69 -3.13
C ASP A 102 -9.68 5.37 -1.97
N GLY A 103 -9.24 5.10 -0.73
CA GLY A 103 -9.78 5.69 0.48
C GLY A 103 -11.09 5.08 0.95
N ILE A 104 -11.64 4.12 0.22
CA ILE A 104 -12.83 3.38 0.62
C ILE A 104 -12.40 2.09 1.31
N LYS A 105 -12.67 1.98 2.61
CA LYS A 105 -12.50 0.73 3.36
C LYS A 105 -13.38 -0.37 2.76
N LYS A 106 -12.81 -1.54 2.54
CA LYS A 106 -13.49 -2.72 1.97
C LYS A 106 -13.71 -3.82 3.00
N ILE A 107 -12.71 -4.03 3.87
CA ILE A 107 -12.73 -4.90 5.05
C ILE A 107 -12.03 -4.14 6.17
#